data_AF-A0A968E1R3-F1
#
_entry.id   AF-A0A968E1R3-F1
#
_cell.length_a   1.000
_cell.length_b   1.000
_cell.length_c   1.000
_cell.angle_alpha   90.00
_cell.angle_beta   90.00
_cell.angle_gamma   90.00
#
_symmetry.space_group_name_H-M   'P 1'
#
loop_
_entity.id
_entity.type
_entity.pdbx_description
1 polymer ?
#
loop_
_entity_poly.entity_id
_entity_poly.type
_entity_poly.pdbx_seq_one_letter_code
_entity_poly.pdbx_strand_id
1 'polypeptide(L)' 'KEILKNGPLAIKEAMRAVYHSGEKSGYQIEAELFGKLCNTDDAKEGTSAFLEKRKPEFKGQ' A
#
# COMPACT_ATOMS: atom_id res chain seq x y z
N LYS A 1 -1.59 7.25 -16.45
CA LYS A 1 -2.29 7.77 -15.24
C LYS A 1 -2.67 6.65 -14.25
N GLU A 2 -2.05 5.46 -14.34
CA GLU A 2 -2.49 4.28 -13.56
C GLU A 2 -2.14 4.38 -12.08
N ILE A 3 -0.97 4.92 -11.72
CA ILE A 3 -0.53 5.06 -10.33
C ILE A 3 -1.44 5.97 -9.51
N LEU A 4 -2.03 7.00 -10.13
CA LEU A 4 -2.94 7.96 -9.47
C LEU A 4 -4.26 7.33 -9.00
N LYS A 5 -4.56 6.10 -9.44
CA LYS A 5 -5.76 5.36 -9.02
C LYS A 5 -5.51 4.54 -7.74
N ASN A 6 -4.27 4.42 -7.29
CA ASN A 6 -3.90 3.62 -6.12
C ASN A 6 -3.91 4.47 -4.84
N GLY A 7 -3.95 3.80 -3.68
CA GLY A 7 -3.93 4.47 -2.39
C GLY A 7 -2.65 5.31 -2.20
N PRO A 8 -2.77 6.60 -1.84
CA PRO A 8 -1.62 7.50 -1.73
C PRO A 8 -0.64 7.04 -0.63
N LEU A 9 -1.17 6.46 0.46
CA LEU A 9 -0.37 5.83 1.52
C LEU A 9 0.42 4.63 0.98
N ALA A 10 -0.24 3.75 0.22
CA ALA A 10 0.38 2.55 -0.33
C ALA A 10 1.53 2.89 -1.29
N ILE A 11 1.35 3.91 -2.14
CA ILE A 11 2.41 4.37 -3.07
C ILE A 11 3.61 4.91 -2.29
N LYS A 12 3.37 5.71 -1.25
CA LYS A 12 4.42 6.31 -0.41
C LYS A 12 5.26 5.24 0.27
N GLU A 13 4.62 4.27 0.94
CA GLU A 13 5.35 3.23 1.66
C GLU A 13 5.99 2.22 0.70
N ALA A 14 5.41 1.97 -0.49
CA ALA A 14 6.05 1.17 -1.53
C ALA A 14 7.37 1.80 -2.01
N MET A 15 7.41 3.11 -2.23
CA MET A 15 8.66 3.81 -2.55
C MET A 15 9.69 3.67 -1.42
N ARG A 16 9.24 3.74 -0.17
CA ARG A 16 10.11 3.57 1.00
C ARG A 16 10.68 2.15 1.09
N ALA A 17 9.86 1.14 0.86
CA ALA A 17 10.31 -0.26 0.82
C ALA A 17 11.35 -0.47 -0.30
N VAL A 18 11.11 0.07 -1.50
CA VAL A 18 12.06 -0.01 -2.62
C VAL A 18 13.38 0.70 -2.29
N TYR A 19 13.34 1.86 -1.64
CA TYR A 19 14.53 2.58 -1.23
C TYR A 19 15.41 1.77 -0.28
N HIS A 20 14.82 1.03 0.66
CA HIS A 20 15.53 0.18 1.62
C HIS A 20 15.77 -1.26 1.14
N SER A 21 15.35 -1.62 -0.08
CA SER A 21 15.41 -3.00 -0.58
C SER A 21 16.83 -3.57 -0.71
N GLY A 22 17.84 -2.73 -0.92
CA GLY A 22 19.25 -3.13 -1.00
C GLY A 22 19.90 -3.39 0.36
N GLU A 23 19.22 -3.10 1.46
CA GLU A 23 19.73 -3.34 2.81
C GLU A 23 19.59 -4.81 3.19
N LYS A 24 20.48 -5.30 4.05
CA LYS A 24 20.42 -6.68 4.57
C LYS A 24 19.09 -6.97 5.30
N SER A 25 18.48 -5.94 5.87
CA SER A 25 17.16 -5.95 6.53
C SER A 25 16.03 -5.43 5.63
N GLY A 26 16.25 -5.23 4.33
CA GLY A 26 15.25 -4.66 3.42
C GLY A 26 13.93 -5.43 3.43
N TYR A 27 13.98 -6.76 3.51
CA TYR A 27 12.79 -7.61 3.62
C TYR A 27 12.02 -7.41 4.94
N GLN A 28 12.70 -7.13 6.05
CA GLN A 28 12.06 -6.87 7.34
C GLN A 28 11.37 -5.51 7.32
N ILE A 29 12.05 -4.51 6.76
CA ILE A 29 11.50 -3.17 6.57
C ILE A 29 10.26 -3.24 5.67
N GLU A 30 10.34 -3.96 4.55
CA GLU A 30 9.19 -4.18 3.67
C GLU A 30 8.02 -4.85 4.41
N ALA A 31 8.29 -5.93 5.17
CA ALA A 31 7.25 -6.63 5.92
C ALA A 31 6.57 -5.74 6.97
N GLU A 32 7.33 -4.90 7.68
CA GLU A 32 6.76 -3.94 8.64
C GLU A 32 5.91 -2.86 7.96
N LEU A 33 6.40 -2.31 6.84
CA LEU A 33 5.68 -1.29 6.08
C LEU A 33 4.40 -1.86 5.49
N PHE A 34 4.46 -3.07 4.92
CA PHE A 34 3.30 -3.78 4.41
C PHE A 34 2.29 -4.08 5.52
N GLY A 35 2.75 -4.58 6.68
CA GLY A 35 1.90 -4.85 7.83
C GLY A 35 1.17 -3.59 8.34
N LYS A 36 1.85 -2.44 8.36
CA LYS A 36 1.24 -1.15 8.70
C LYS A 36 0.16 -0.76 7.70
N LEU A 37 0.41 -0.93 6.41
CA LEU A 37 -0.57 -0.65 5.36
C LEU A 37 -1.79 -1.57 5.44
N CYS A 38 -1.64 -2.85 5.74
CA CYS A 38 -2.77 -3.79 5.83
C CYS A 38 -3.82 -3.40 6.89
N ASN A 39 -3.44 -2.59 7.89
CA ASN A 39 -4.37 -2.14 8.92
C ASN A 39 -5.09 -0.82 8.57
N THR A 40 -4.70 -0.17 7.47
CA THR A 40 -5.31 1.08 6.99
C THR A 40 -6.71 0.83 6.42
N ASP A 41 -7.55 1.87 6.43
CA ASP A 41 -8.88 1.78 5.84
C ASP A 41 -8.80 1.75 4.32
N ASP A 42 -7.80 2.38 3.71
CA ASP A 42 -7.49 2.25 2.28
C ASP A 42 -7.21 0.79 1.87
N ALA A 43 -6.53 0.00 2.70
CA ALA A 43 -6.29 -1.42 2.39
C ALA A 43 -7.58 -2.26 2.45
N LYS A 44 -8.45 -2.00 3.44
CA LYS A 44 -9.77 -2.65 3.54
C LYS A 44 -10.68 -2.26 2.39
N GLU A 45 -10.68 -0.99 2.01
CA GLU A 45 -11.45 -0.44 0.90
C GLU A 45 -10.96 -1.00 -0.45
N GLY A 46 -9.65 -1.05 -0.66
CA GLY A 46 -9.07 -1.67 -1.86
C GLY A 46 -9.47 -3.14 -2.01
N THR A 47 -9.45 -3.89 -0.90
CA THR A 47 -9.84 -5.31 -0.89
C THR A 47 -11.34 -5.47 -1.14
N SER A 48 -12.17 -4.67 -0.48
CA SER A 48 -13.63 -4.69 -0.65
C SER A 48 -14.04 -4.31 -2.08
N ALA A 49 -13.50 -3.20 -2.59
CA ALA A 49 -13.76 -2.73 -3.94
C ALA A 49 -13.35 -3.74 -5.02
N PHE A 50 -12.23 -4.45 -4.79
CA PHE A 50 -11.79 -5.54 -5.68
C PHE A 50 -12.79 -6.69 -5.70
N LEU A 51 -13.26 -7.14 -4.53
CA LEU A 51 -14.27 -8.20 -4.41
C LEU A 51 -15.61 -7.79 -5.05
N GLU A 52 -16.00 -6.53 -4.87
CA GLU A 52 -17.22 -5.94 -5.43
C GLU A 52 -17.09 -5.53 -6.91
N LYS A 53 -15.90 -5.71 -7.52
CA LYS A 53 -15.57 -5.31 -8.91
C LYS A 53 -15.89 -3.84 -9.21
N ARG A 54 -15.77 -2.98 -8.21
CA ARG A 54 -15.95 -1.52 -8.33
C ARG A 54 -14.61 -0.80 -8.23
N LYS A 55 -14.63 0.50 -8.50
CA LYS A 55 -13.44 1.33 -8.29
C LYS A 55 -13.29 1.64 -6.80
N PRO A 56 -12.10 1.47 -6.20
CA PRO A 56 -11.84 1.84 -4.81
C PRO A 56 -11.80 3.36 -4.65
N GLU A 57 -12.24 3.83 -3.49
CA GLU A 57 -12.13 5.24 -3.08
C GLU A 57 -11.10 5.40 -1.96
N PHE A 58 -9.86 5.66 -2.34
CA PHE A 58 -8.78 5.88 -1.38
C PHE A 58 -8.84 7.29 -0.77
N LYS A 59 -8.84 7.36 0.56
CA LYS A 59 -8.90 8.61 1.33
C LYS A 59 -7.58 8.93 2.06
N GLY A 60 -6.60 8.03 2.01
CA GLY A 60 -5.32 8.23 2.70
C GLY A 60 -5.44 8.01 4.20
N GLN A 61 -6.20 7.00 4.62
CA GLN A 61 -6.46 6.64 6.02
C GLN A 61 -6.23 5.16 6.27
#